data_AF-A0A0H5AJV0-F1
#
_entry.id   AF-A0A0H5AJV0-F1
#
_cell.length_a   1.000
_cell.length_b   1.000
_cell.length_c   1.000
_cell.angle_alpha   90.00
_cell.angle_beta   90.00
_cell.angle_gamma   90.00
#
_symmetry.space_group_name_H-M   'P 1'
#
loop_
_entity.id
_entity.type
_entity.pdbx_description
1 polymer ?
#
loop_
_entity_poly.entity_id
_entity_poly.type
_entity_poly.pdbx_seq_one_letter_code
_entity_poly.pdbx_strand_id
1 'polypeptide(L)'
;NEVAMRHGVRMAGNFLQQENAILTGAIEMMCVDIQCIFPALASLSECFHTKFVTSSSIARIPGAIHVEFKPETAFEQAKELIKMAIDNFSKRDNSKVYIPPTKQAATVGYPCEQIIKQLDGVTNSHVDELGSYRPAIDAIKAGVLRGAVAIVGCNNPRVRPDYSHFEIMKELLKNDVLIVATGCSAQLATKAGFLNKEAKYICGAGLRRVCDLVDIPPIL
;
A
#
# COMPACT_ATOMS: atom_id res chain seq x y z
N ASN A 1 -1.97 0.78 4.00
CA ASN A 1 -0.57 1.20 4.21
C ASN A 1 -0.16 1.09 5.67
N GLU A 2 -0.83 1.78 6.60
CA GLU A 2 -0.46 1.78 8.04
C GLU A 2 -0.26 0.38 8.65
N VAL A 3 -1.27 -0.48 8.57
CA VAL A 3 -1.21 -1.85 9.12
C VAL A 3 -0.34 -2.80 8.28
N ALA A 4 -0.12 -2.48 7.01
CA ALA A 4 0.79 -3.23 6.15
C ALA A 4 2.25 -2.98 6.57
N MET A 5 2.61 -1.71 6.82
CA MET A 5 3.95 -1.35 7.27
C MET A 5 4.30 -1.91 8.66
N ARG A 6 3.34 -1.94 9.59
CA ARG A 6 3.59 -2.38 10.98
C ARG A 6 3.41 -3.87 11.22
N HIS A 7 2.47 -4.50 10.51
CA HIS A 7 2.01 -5.86 10.82
C HIS A 7 1.92 -6.77 9.58
N GLY A 8 2.37 -6.32 8.40
CA GLY A 8 2.36 -7.14 7.19
C GLY A 8 0.96 -7.50 6.67
N VAL A 9 -0.08 -6.76 7.08
CA VAL A 9 -1.45 -6.99 6.60
C VAL A 9 -1.50 -6.76 5.08
N ARG A 10 -2.05 -7.74 4.36
CA ARG A 10 -2.14 -7.72 2.89
C ARG A 10 -3.01 -6.55 2.41
N MET A 11 -2.51 -5.81 1.43
CA MET A 11 -3.25 -4.70 0.80
C MET A 11 -4.21 -5.25 -0.25
N ALA A 12 -5.49 -4.88 -0.16
CA ALA A 12 -6.52 -5.33 -1.10
C ALA A 12 -6.48 -4.55 -2.44
N GLY A 13 -6.20 -3.25 -2.40
CA GLY A 13 -6.21 -2.37 -3.57
C GLY A 13 -6.00 -0.90 -3.20
N ASN A 14 -6.19 -0.03 -4.17
CA ASN A 14 -6.12 1.43 -4.01
C ASN A 14 -7.48 2.11 -4.20
N PHE A 15 -7.48 3.45 -4.23
CA PHE A 15 -8.69 4.29 -4.22
C PHE A 15 -9.77 3.89 -5.22
N LEU A 16 -9.43 3.68 -6.50
CA LEU A 16 -10.41 3.29 -7.53
C LEU A 16 -10.74 1.78 -7.54
N GLN A 17 -10.23 1.01 -6.57
CA GLN A 17 -10.54 -0.41 -6.43
C GLN A 17 -11.45 -0.72 -5.24
N GLN A 18 -11.88 0.29 -4.47
CA GLN A 18 -12.74 0.06 -3.31
C GLN A 18 -14.07 -0.61 -3.68
N GLU A 19 -14.73 -0.19 -4.76
CA GLU A 19 -15.95 -0.83 -5.25
C GLU A 19 -15.66 -2.23 -5.84
N ASN A 20 -14.55 -2.36 -6.57
CA ASN A 20 -14.11 -3.64 -7.15
C ASN A 20 -13.86 -4.71 -6.09
N ALA A 21 -13.45 -4.33 -4.87
CA ALA A 21 -13.29 -5.27 -3.77
C ALA A 21 -14.63 -5.93 -3.41
N ILE A 22 -15.72 -5.16 -3.31
CA ILE A 22 -17.07 -5.68 -3.03
C ILE A 22 -17.56 -6.54 -4.19
N LEU A 23 -17.30 -6.12 -5.43
CA LEU A 23 -17.68 -6.86 -6.65
C LEU A 23 -17.08 -8.27 -6.74
N THR A 24 -16.03 -8.58 -5.96
CA THR A 24 -15.53 -9.97 -5.85
C THR A 24 -16.52 -10.93 -5.20
N GLY A 25 -17.54 -10.41 -4.51
CA GLY A 25 -18.49 -11.21 -3.73
C GLY A 25 -17.89 -11.84 -2.47
N ALA A 26 -16.63 -11.54 -2.13
CA ALA A 26 -15.87 -12.22 -1.09
C ALA A 26 -15.61 -11.37 0.16
N ILE A 27 -16.25 -10.20 0.29
CA ILE A 27 -16.07 -9.29 1.43
C ILE A 27 -17.23 -9.44 2.41
N GLU A 28 -16.97 -10.01 3.59
CA GLU A 28 -17.99 -10.12 4.64
C GLU A 28 -18.36 -8.75 5.21
N MET A 29 -17.34 -7.92 5.43
CA MET A 29 -17.48 -6.59 6.02
C MET A 29 -16.43 -5.67 5.43
N MET A 30 -16.88 -4.46 5.06
CA MET A 30 -16.01 -3.33 4.80
C MET A 30 -16.26 -2.29 5.90
N CYS A 31 -15.34 -2.23 6.87
CA CYS A 31 -15.36 -1.24 7.93
C CYS A 31 -14.50 -0.04 7.54
N VAL A 32 -15.06 1.16 7.59
CA VAL A 32 -14.41 2.39 7.15
C VAL A 32 -14.54 3.49 8.21
N ASP A 33 -13.53 4.36 8.27
CA ASP A 33 -13.45 5.46 9.21
C ASP A 33 -13.71 6.80 8.51
N ILE A 34 -12.70 7.45 7.94
CA ILE A 34 -12.76 8.77 7.32
C ILE A 34 -11.92 8.81 6.05
N GLN A 35 -12.20 9.82 5.21
CA GLN A 35 -11.42 10.17 4.01
C GLN A 35 -11.42 9.12 2.90
N CYS A 36 -11.61 9.59 1.66
CA CYS A 36 -11.48 8.77 0.44
C CYS A 36 -12.43 7.56 0.32
N ILE A 37 -13.51 7.54 1.11
CA ILE A 37 -14.56 6.52 1.07
C ILE A 37 -15.66 6.97 0.10
N PHE A 38 -15.97 6.16 -0.90
CA PHE A 38 -17.05 6.43 -1.83
C PHE A 38 -18.41 6.21 -1.16
N PRO A 39 -19.31 7.20 -1.16
CA PRO A 39 -20.67 7.02 -0.65
C PRO A 39 -21.44 5.91 -1.40
N ALA A 40 -21.11 5.68 -2.67
CA ALA A 40 -21.68 4.62 -3.50
C ALA A 40 -21.43 3.19 -2.95
N LEU A 41 -20.46 3.01 -2.05
CA LEU A 41 -20.21 1.72 -1.40
C LEU A 41 -21.41 1.25 -0.57
N ALA A 42 -22.22 2.15 -0.02
CA ALA A 42 -23.42 1.78 0.72
C ALA A 42 -24.42 1.08 -0.19
N SER A 43 -24.83 1.72 -1.29
CA SER A 43 -25.76 1.13 -2.25
C SER A 43 -25.20 -0.10 -2.96
N LEU A 44 -23.89 -0.11 -3.24
CA LEU A 44 -23.24 -1.28 -3.83
C LEU A 44 -23.28 -2.49 -2.87
N SER A 45 -23.10 -2.26 -1.57
CA SER A 45 -23.09 -3.34 -0.58
C SER A 45 -24.45 -4.02 -0.43
N GLU A 46 -25.56 -3.31 -0.69
CA GLU A 46 -26.92 -3.88 -0.67
C GLU A 46 -27.13 -4.96 -1.74
N CYS A 47 -26.33 -4.94 -2.80
CA CYS A 47 -26.36 -5.96 -3.87
C CYS A 47 -25.63 -7.26 -3.47
N PHE A 48 -24.93 -7.26 -2.34
CA PHE A 48 -24.15 -8.39 -1.83
C PHE A 48 -24.51 -8.69 -0.36
N HIS A 49 -23.92 -9.74 0.19
CA HIS A 49 -24.04 -10.02 1.63
C HIS A 49 -23.18 -9.06 2.49
N THR A 50 -22.29 -8.30 1.86
CA THR A 50 -21.30 -7.43 2.52
C THR A 50 -21.93 -6.45 3.49
N LYS A 51 -21.43 -6.43 4.71
CA LYS A 51 -21.78 -5.38 5.70
C LYS A 51 -20.89 -4.17 5.50
N PHE A 52 -21.47 -3.05 5.09
CA PHE A 52 -20.77 -1.77 5.04
C PHE A 52 -20.94 -1.02 6.37
N VAL A 53 -19.83 -0.79 7.07
CA VAL A 53 -19.83 -0.21 8.42
C VAL A 53 -19.04 1.09 8.43
N THR A 54 -19.65 2.16 8.93
CA THR A 54 -18.97 3.43 9.22
C THR A 54 -18.64 3.52 10.71
N SER A 55 -17.42 3.91 11.04
CA SER A 55 -16.94 3.94 12.43
C SER A 55 -16.75 5.34 13.02
N SER A 56 -16.63 6.36 12.16
CA SER A 56 -16.42 7.75 12.58
C SER A 56 -17.71 8.56 12.60
N SER A 57 -17.92 9.34 13.66
CA SER A 57 -19.12 10.19 13.81
C SER A 57 -19.19 11.34 12.81
N ILE A 58 -18.04 11.77 12.27
CA ILE A 58 -17.95 12.87 11.28
C ILE A 58 -18.05 12.38 9.82
N ALA A 59 -18.12 11.08 9.59
CA ALA A 59 -18.17 10.48 8.25
C ALA A 59 -19.24 9.38 8.16
N ARG A 60 -20.46 9.71 8.60
CA ARG A 60 -21.62 8.82 8.46
C ARG A 60 -22.09 8.79 7.00
N ILE A 61 -22.46 7.60 6.54
CA ILE A 61 -22.96 7.38 5.18
C ILE A 61 -24.35 6.72 5.28
N PRO A 62 -25.40 7.33 4.70
CA PRO A 62 -26.74 6.72 4.65
C PRO A 62 -26.70 5.31 4.03
N GLY A 63 -27.47 4.38 4.59
CA GLY A 63 -27.48 2.97 4.18
C GLY A 63 -26.37 2.11 4.82
N ALA A 64 -25.33 2.72 5.38
CA ALA A 64 -24.31 2.00 6.13
C ALA A 64 -24.77 1.66 7.55
N ILE A 65 -24.27 0.56 8.10
CA ILE A 65 -24.33 0.28 9.53
C ILE A 65 -23.39 1.28 10.23
N HIS A 66 -23.82 1.89 11.33
CA HIS A 66 -22.96 2.79 12.11
C HIS A 66 -22.56 2.17 13.44
N VAL A 67 -21.26 2.03 13.68
CA VAL A 67 -20.69 1.58 14.95
C VAL A 67 -19.62 2.58 15.35
N GLU A 68 -19.98 3.58 16.16
CA GLU A 68 -19.07 4.64 16.57
C GLU A 68 -17.88 4.09 17.37
N PHE A 69 -16.67 4.26 16.87
CA PHE A 69 -15.45 3.78 17.53
C PHE A 69 -14.93 4.80 18.54
N LYS A 70 -14.79 4.40 19.79
CA LYS A 70 -14.33 5.26 20.90
C LYS A 70 -13.02 4.72 21.48
N PRO A 71 -12.01 5.57 21.73
CA PRO A 71 -10.72 5.11 22.25
C PRO A 71 -10.83 4.25 23.51
N GLU A 72 -11.76 4.58 24.40
CA GLU A 72 -11.95 3.92 25.69
C GLU A 72 -12.48 2.48 25.56
N THR A 73 -13.22 2.19 24.49
CA THR A 73 -13.86 0.88 24.24
C THR A 73 -13.36 0.21 22.96
N ALA A 74 -12.30 0.75 22.34
CA ALA A 74 -11.80 0.38 21.03
C ALA A 74 -11.59 -1.13 20.84
N PHE A 75 -11.01 -1.79 21.83
CA PHE A 75 -10.70 -3.22 21.74
C PHE A 75 -11.96 -4.10 21.70
N GLU A 76 -12.93 -3.83 22.56
CA GLU A 76 -14.18 -4.59 22.59
C GLU A 76 -15.03 -4.30 21.34
N GLN A 77 -15.08 -3.05 20.89
CA GLN A 77 -15.74 -2.69 19.64
C GLN A 77 -15.10 -3.37 18.41
N ALA A 78 -13.77 -3.46 18.37
CA ALA A 78 -13.06 -4.18 17.32
C ALA A 78 -13.41 -5.69 17.33
N LYS A 79 -13.50 -6.32 18.50
CA LYS A 79 -13.94 -7.72 18.62
C LYS A 79 -15.37 -7.93 18.12
N GLU A 80 -16.28 -7.02 18.48
CA GLU A 80 -17.68 -7.08 18.04
C GLU A 80 -17.80 -6.97 16.52
N LEU A 81 -17.06 -6.05 15.90
CA LEU A 81 -17.01 -5.90 14.44
C LEU A 81 -16.44 -7.14 13.76
N ILE A 82 -15.35 -7.70 14.28
CA ILE A 82 -14.75 -8.94 13.76
C ILE A 82 -15.74 -10.10 13.88
N LYS A 83 -16.41 -10.26 15.03
CA LYS A 83 -17.44 -11.29 15.22
C LYS A 83 -18.58 -11.11 14.22
N MET A 84 -19.08 -9.89 14.04
CA MET A 84 -20.12 -9.59 13.06
C MET A 84 -19.70 -9.94 11.63
N ALA A 85 -18.43 -9.73 11.27
CA ALA A 85 -17.89 -10.12 9.96
C ALA A 85 -17.83 -11.66 9.83
N ILE A 86 -17.31 -12.35 10.85
CA ILE A 86 -17.23 -13.83 10.88
C ILE A 86 -18.62 -14.45 10.74
N ASP A 87 -19.60 -13.98 11.52
CA ASP A 87 -20.97 -14.50 11.48
C ASP A 87 -21.61 -14.28 10.09
N ASN A 88 -21.23 -13.19 9.41
CA ASN A 88 -21.72 -12.85 8.08
C ASN A 88 -21.19 -13.76 6.96
N PHE A 89 -20.08 -14.47 7.20
CA PHE A 89 -19.52 -15.43 6.23
C PHE A 89 -20.54 -16.50 5.80
N SER A 90 -21.40 -16.93 6.73
CA SER A 90 -22.48 -17.89 6.45
C SER A 90 -23.49 -17.42 5.39
N LYS A 91 -23.58 -16.10 5.16
CA LYS A 91 -24.48 -15.48 4.18
C LYS A 91 -23.83 -15.30 2.80
N ARG A 92 -22.55 -15.67 2.65
CA ARG A 92 -21.84 -15.57 1.37
C ARG A 92 -22.45 -16.53 0.35
N ASP A 93 -22.90 -15.99 -0.76
CA ASP A 93 -23.29 -16.77 -1.94
C ASP A 93 -22.06 -17.12 -2.77
N ASN A 94 -21.55 -18.34 -2.61
CA ASN A 94 -20.35 -18.80 -3.32
C ASN A 94 -20.51 -18.83 -4.85
N SER A 95 -21.74 -18.84 -5.39
CA SER A 95 -21.97 -18.80 -6.84
C SER A 95 -21.66 -17.44 -7.46
N LYS A 96 -21.63 -16.38 -6.64
CA LYS A 96 -21.32 -14.99 -7.04
C LYS A 96 -19.88 -14.58 -6.74
N VAL A 97 -19.07 -15.48 -6.19
CA VAL A 97 -17.69 -15.17 -5.80
C VAL A 97 -16.77 -15.27 -7.01
N TYR A 98 -16.04 -14.19 -7.27
CA TYR A 98 -14.95 -14.16 -8.24
C TYR A 98 -13.77 -13.36 -7.67
N ILE A 99 -12.69 -14.06 -7.32
CA ILE A 99 -11.45 -13.43 -6.84
C ILE A 99 -10.40 -13.59 -7.95
N PRO A 100 -9.94 -12.49 -8.58
CA PRO A 100 -8.88 -12.56 -9.57
C PRO A 100 -7.61 -13.22 -8.99
N PRO A 101 -6.90 -14.09 -9.74
CA PRO A 101 -5.73 -14.80 -9.23
C PRO A 101 -4.49 -13.89 -9.08
N THR A 102 -4.58 -12.64 -9.52
CA THR A 102 -3.46 -11.69 -9.55
C THR A 102 -3.15 -11.15 -8.15
N LYS A 103 -1.93 -11.40 -7.70
CA LYS A 103 -1.34 -10.84 -6.48
C LYS A 103 0.16 -10.65 -6.68
N GLN A 104 0.76 -9.74 -5.93
CA GLN A 104 2.20 -9.52 -5.96
C GLN A 104 2.78 -9.56 -4.55
N ALA A 105 4.00 -10.08 -4.44
CA ALA A 105 4.81 -9.90 -3.25
C ALA A 105 5.39 -8.49 -3.22
N ALA A 106 5.50 -7.92 -2.02
CA ALA A 106 6.08 -6.60 -1.81
C ALA A 106 6.83 -6.58 -0.49
N THR A 107 7.97 -5.89 -0.48
CA THR A 107 8.71 -5.52 0.71
C THR A 107 8.35 -4.08 1.03
N VAL A 108 7.73 -3.86 2.20
CA VAL A 108 7.26 -2.56 2.69
C VAL A 108 7.80 -2.32 4.09
N GLY A 109 7.53 -1.14 4.66
CA GLY A 109 7.96 -0.82 6.02
C GLY A 109 9.33 -0.14 6.02
N TYR A 110 9.49 0.89 5.20
CA TYR A 110 10.69 1.72 5.13
C TYR A 110 10.45 3.12 5.72
N PRO A 111 10.19 3.27 7.04
CA PRO A 111 10.36 4.56 7.69
C PRO A 111 11.85 4.96 7.68
N CYS A 112 12.14 6.23 7.96
CA CYS A 112 13.49 6.80 7.98
C CYS A 112 14.51 5.92 8.73
N GLU A 113 14.14 5.44 9.93
CA GLU A 113 14.99 4.63 10.80
C GLU A 113 15.34 3.29 10.16
N GLN A 114 14.39 2.66 9.46
CA GLN A 114 14.63 1.40 8.77
C GLN A 114 15.48 1.60 7.51
N ILE A 115 15.31 2.71 6.81
CA ILE A 115 16.17 3.05 5.66
C ILE A 115 17.62 3.22 6.13
N ILE A 116 17.83 4.00 7.19
CA ILE A 116 19.15 4.20 7.81
C ILE A 116 19.75 2.84 8.22
N LYS A 117 18.97 1.97 8.86
CA LYS A 117 19.43 0.64 9.25
C LYS A 117 19.91 -0.21 8.07
N GLN A 118 19.25 -0.13 6.91
CA GLN A 118 19.72 -0.83 5.71
C GLN A 118 21.02 -0.23 5.18
N LEU A 119 21.15 1.11 5.19
CA LEU A 119 22.36 1.79 4.74
C LEU A 119 23.55 1.50 5.67
N ASP A 120 23.33 1.36 6.98
CA ASP A 120 24.37 0.95 7.93
C ASP A 120 24.97 -0.42 7.59
N GLY A 121 24.21 -1.31 6.94
CA GLY A 121 24.71 -2.60 6.46
C GLY A 121 25.80 -2.50 5.39
N VAL A 122 25.96 -1.34 4.75
CA VAL A 122 26.96 -1.08 3.69
C VAL A 122 27.96 0.00 4.08
N THR A 123 27.85 0.55 5.29
CA THR A 123 28.74 1.59 5.82
C THR A 123 29.98 0.96 6.46
N ASN A 124 31.17 1.46 6.12
CA ASN A 124 32.40 1.01 6.76
C ASN A 124 32.60 1.74 8.10
N SER A 125 32.41 1.02 9.21
CA SER A 125 32.50 1.57 10.57
C SER A 125 33.90 2.04 11.00
N HIS A 126 34.96 1.75 10.22
CA HIS A 126 36.31 2.26 10.48
C HIS A 126 36.56 3.64 9.84
N VAL A 127 35.71 4.05 8.88
CA VAL A 127 35.92 5.25 8.06
C VAL A 127 34.75 6.23 8.19
N ASP A 128 33.53 5.71 8.36
CA ASP A 128 32.30 6.49 8.35
C ASP A 128 31.42 6.24 9.59
N GLU A 129 30.54 7.20 9.86
CA GLU A 129 29.57 7.13 10.95
C GLU A 129 28.30 6.37 10.52
N LEU A 130 27.89 5.42 11.37
CA LEU A 130 26.59 4.76 11.27
C LEU A 130 25.45 5.72 11.64
N GLY A 131 24.22 5.36 11.30
CA GLY A 131 23.04 6.15 11.64
C GLY A 131 22.77 7.31 10.68
N SER A 132 23.31 7.25 9.45
CA SER A 132 23.24 8.35 8.48
C SER A 132 22.79 7.91 7.09
N TYR A 133 22.34 8.88 6.28
CA TYR A 133 22.04 8.65 4.85
C TYR A 133 23.27 8.72 3.95
N ARG A 134 24.47 8.77 4.53
CA ARG A 134 25.71 9.04 3.79
C ARG A 134 25.93 8.09 2.61
N PRO A 135 25.72 6.76 2.72
CA PRO A 135 25.88 5.87 1.55
C PRO A 135 24.95 6.23 0.38
N ALA A 136 23.70 6.64 0.65
CA ALA A 136 22.76 7.06 -0.39
C ALA A 136 23.17 8.41 -1.00
N ILE A 137 23.61 9.36 -0.17
CA ILE A 137 24.10 10.68 -0.62
C ILE A 137 25.34 10.52 -1.51
N ASP A 138 26.26 9.65 -1.12
CA ASP A 138 27.50 9.42 -1.88
C ASP A 138 27.22 8.70 -3.20
N ALA A 139 26.26 7.77 -3.25
CA ALA A 139 25.80 7.16 -4.50
C ALA A 139 25.20 8.20 -5.48
N ILE A 140 24.47 9.19 -4.96
CA ILE A 140 23.94 10.30 -5.78
C ILE A 140 25.08 11.21 -6.26
N LYS A 141 25.99 11.63 -5.37
CA LYS A 141 27.13 12.49 -5.72
C LYS A 141 28.05 11.85 -6.76
N ALA A 142 28.26 10.54 -6.67
CA ALA A 142 29.06 9.79 -7.63
C ALA A 142 28.36 9.58 -8.98
N GLY A 143 27.08 9.94 -9.10
CA GLY A 143 26.27 9.71 -10.31
C GLY A 143 25.86 8.26 -10.53
N VAL A 144 26.02 7.39 -9.52
CA VAL A 144 25.49 6.01 -9.55
C VAL A 144 23.97 6.04 -9.51
N LEU A 145 23.41 6.89 -8.65
CA LEU A 145 22.01 7.30 -8.71
C LEU A 145 21.93 8.68 -9.34
N ARG A 146 21.02 8.86 -10.29
CA ARG A 146 20.74 10.19 -10.88
C ARG A 146 20.06 11.13 -9.88
N GLY A 147 19.35 10.56 -8.91
CA GLY A 147 18.67 11.29 -7.85
C GLY A 147 17.64 10.41 -7.15
N ALA A 148 16.81 11.05 -6.33
CA ALA A 148 15.68 10.42 -5.67
C ALA A 148 14.41 11.25 -5.87
N VAL A 149 13.27 10.59 -6.07
CA VAL A 149 11.95 11.23 -6.29
C VAL A 149 10.91 10.63 -5.37
N ALA A 150 10.07 11.48 -4.78
CA ALA A 150 8.87 11.05 -4.10
C ALA A 150 7.70 10.99 -5.09
N ILE A 151 7.11 9.80 -5.27
CA ILE A 151 5.87 9.63 -6.02
C ILE A 151 4.74 9.42 -5.02
N VAL A 152 3.77 10.33 -5.02
CA VAL A 152 2.62 10.32 -4.11
C VAL A 152 1.35 10.60 -4.89
N GLY A 153 0.20 10.46 -4.24
CA GLY A 153 -1.09 10.88 -4.79
C GLY A 153 -2.12 9.77 -4.89
N CYS A 154 -3.25 10.14 -5.49
CA CYS A 154 -4.46 9.33 -5.62
C CYS A 154 -4.72 8.97 -7.08
N ASN A 155 -5.67 8.07 -7.30
CA ASN A 155 -6.22 7.83 -8.63
C ASN A 155 -7.24 8.92 -9.00
N ASN A 156 -7.36 9.20 -10.31
CA ASN A 156 -8.35 10.14 -10.85
C ASN A 156 -8.98 9.54 -12.10
N PRO A 157 -10.32 9.50 -12.22
CA PRO A 157 -11.00 8.89 -13.37
C PRO A 157 -10.73 9.58 -14.72
N ARG A 158 -10.16 10.80 -14.73
CA ARG A 158 -9.70 11.49 -15.95
C ARG A 158 -8.49 10.82 -16.60
N VAL A 159 -7.82 9.95 -15.86
CA VAL A 159 -6.67 9.17 -16.31
C VAL A 159 -7.03 7.70 -16.16
N ARG A 160 -6.58 6.87 -17.09
CA ARG A 160 -6.71 5.41 -16.95
C ARG A 160 -6.15 4.99 -15.58
N PRO A 161 -6.90 4.22 -14.77
CA PRO A 161 -6.45 3.82 -13.43
C PRO A 161 -5.02 3.25 -13.47
N ASP A 162 -4.20 3.73 -12.53
CA ASP A 162 -2.78 3.38 -12.35
C ASP A 162 -1.81 3.74 -13.49
N TYR A 163 -2.27 4.14 -14.67
CA TYR A 163 -1.42 4.32 -15.85
C TYR A 163 -0.26 5.30 -15.64
N SER A 164 -0.57 6.54 -15.21
CA SER A 164 0.47 7.57 -15.06
C SER A 164 1.53 7.20 -14.03
N HIS A 165 1.11 6.71 -12.85
CA HIS A 165 2.05 6.29 -11.83
C HIS A 165 2.92 5.11 -12.32
N PHE A 166 2.34 4.12 -13.01
CA PHE A 166 3.09 2.99 -13.55
C PHE A 166 4.15 3.42 -14.56
N GLU A 167 3.77 4.20 -15.58
CA GLU A 167 4.69 4.63 -16.64
C GLU A 167 5.78 5.56 -16.09
N ILE A 168 5.43 6.51 -15.22
CA ILE A 168 6.41 7.41 -14.59
C ILE A 168 7.41 6.61 -13.74
N MET A 169 6.91 5.73 -12.86
CA MET A 169 7.79 4.92 -12.01
C MET A 169 8.72 4.05 -12.86
N LYS A 170 8.17 3.33 -13.84
CA LYS A 170 8.94 2.47 -14.74
C LYS A 170 10.05 3.23 -15.45
N GLU A 171 9.78 4.43 -15.93
CA GLU A 171 10.78 5.23 -16.65
C GLU A 171 11.84 5.80 -15.70
N LEU A 172 11.47 6.27 -14.51
CA LEU A 172 12.43 6.71 -13.48
C LEU A 172 13.37 5.57 -13.04
N LEU A 173 12.82 4.37 -12.82
CA LEU A 173 13.60 3.19 -12.43
C LEU A 173 14.67 2.82 -13.46
N LYS A 174 14.33 2.86 -14.76
CA LYS A 174 15.29 2.61 -15.85
C LYS A 174 16.41 3.65 -15.93
N ASN A 175 16.15 4.88 -15.46
CA ASN A 175 17.06 6.02 -15.55
C ASN A 175 17.84 6.26 -14.23
N ASP A 176 18.01 5.21 -13.42
CA ASP A 176 18.79 5.22 -12.17
C ASP A 176 18.26 6.23 -11.12
N VAL A 177 16.94 6.43 -11.06
CA VAL A 177 16.29 7.28 -10.06
C VAL A 177 15.66 6.41 -8.97
N LEU A 178 16.12 6.59 -7.73
CA LEU A 178 15.49 5.98 -6.56
C LEU A 178 14.10 6.58 -6.33
N ILE A 179 13.10 5.75 -6.04
CA ILE A 179 11.73 6.22 -5.77
C ILE A 179 11.36 5.92 -4.33
N VAL A 180 10.78 6.90 -3.64
CA VAL A 180 10.02 6.70 -2.40
C VAL A 180 8.54 6.93 -2.69
N ALA A 181 7.66 6.05 -2.23
CA ALA A 181 6.24 6.10 -2.56
C ALA A 181 5.33 6.01 -1.34
N THR A 182 4.23 6.76 -1.38
CA THR A 182 3.19 6.71 -0.32
C THR A 182 1.78 6.67 -0.91
N GLY A 183 0.78 6.43 -0.05
CA GLY A 183 -0.63 6.46 -0.45
C GLY A 183 -1.01 5.43 -1.53
N CYS A 184 -1.87 5.83 -2.45
CA CYS A 184 -2.35 4.96 -3.54
C CYS A 184 -1.26 4.64 -4.57
N SER A 185 -0.26 5.51 -4.70
CA SER A 185 0.87 5.28 -5.58
C SER A 185 1.75 4.11 -5.11
N ALA A 186 1.99 3.97 -3.80
CA ALA A 186 2.70 2.83 -3.23
C ALA A 186 1.90 1.51 -3.41
N GLN A 187 0.58 1.57 -3.28
CA GLN A 187 -0.30 0.42 -3.52
C GLN A 187 -0.27 -0.01 -4.99
N LEU A 188 -0.16 0.93 -5.92
CA LEU A 188 0.14 0.57 -7.31
C LEU A 188 1.51 -0.09 -7.41
N ALA A 189 2.58 0.52 -6.88
CA ALA A 189 3.92 -0.04 -6.95
C ALA A 189 3.96 -1.49 -6.43
N THR A 190 3.17 -1.79 -5.40
CA THR A 190 2.89 -3.15 -4.91
C THR A 190 2.30 -4.02 -6.02
N LYS A 191 1.15 -3.63 -6.58
CA LYS A 191 0.42 -4.40 -7.62
C LYS A 191 1.22 -4.59 -8.91
N ALA A 192 2.10 -3.64 -9.24
CA ALA A 192 3.01 -3.71 -10.39
C ALA A 192 4.26 -4.55 -10.13
N GLY A 193 4.48 -4.98 -8.89
CA GLY A 193 5.66 -5.76 -8.48
C GLY A 193 6.93 -4.92 -8.28
N PHE A 194 6.84 -3.58 -8.29
CA PHE A 194 8.00 -2.70 -8.15
C PHE A 194 8.57 -2.66 -6.72
N LEU A 195 7.78 -3.03 -5.72
CA LEU A 195 8.23 -3.19 -4.33
C LEU A 195 8.81 -4.58 -4.04
N ASN A 196 8.99 -5.43 -5.07
CA ASN A 196 9.71 -6.69 -4.94
C ASN A 196 11.22 -6.41 -5.14
N LYS A 197 12.11 -7.04 -4.36
CA LYS A 197 13.56 -6.94 -4.54
C LYS A 197 14.01 -7.36 -5.95
N GLU A 198 13.30 -8.30 -6.56
CA GLU A 198 13.54 -8.74 -7.94
C GLU A 198 13.19 -7.66 -8.99
N ALA A 199 12.47 -6.60 -8.62
CA ALA A 199 12.27 -5.46 -9.52
C ALA A 199 13.57 -4.70 -9.82
N LYS A 200 14.68 -4.96 -9.11
CA LYS A 200 16.00 -4.45 -9.49
C LYS A 200 16.39 -4.79 -10.94
N TYR A 201 15.87 -5.88 -11.52
CA TYR A 201 16.17 -6.27 -12.91
C TYR A 201 15.53 -5.37 -13.97
N ILE A 202 14.53 -4.56 -13.62
CA ILE A 202 13.95 -3.55 -14.53
C ILE A 202 14.59 -2.17 -14.39
N CYS A 203 15.52 -2.02 -13.45
CA CYS A 203 16.18 -0.75 -13.16
C CYS A 203 17.39 -0.53 -14.08
N GLY A 204 17.84 0.73 -14.13
CA GLY A 204 19.16 1.05 -14.67
C GLY A 204 20.29 0.36 -13.87
N ALA A 205 21.48 0.33 -14.44
CA ALA A 205 22.61 -0.42 -13.86
C ALA A 205 23.07 0.13 -12.50
N GLY A 206 22.94 1.45 -12.30
CA GLY A 206 23.32 2.11 -11.05
C GLY A 206 22.35 1.79 -9.92
N LEU A 207 21.06 1.99 -10.14
CA LEU A 207 20.03 1.67 -9.15
C LEU A 207 19.99 0.17 -8.85
N ARG A 208 20.14 -0.69 -9.86
CA ARG A 208 20.23 -2.14 -9.65
C ARG A 208 21.38 -2.51 -8.71
N ARG A 209 22.56 -1.93 -8.91
CA ARG A 209 23.73 -2.15 -8.04
C ARG A 209 23.45 -1.71 -6.60
N VAL A 210 22.79 -0.56 -6.43
CA VAL A 210 22.40 -0.06 -5.10
C VAL A 210 21.41 -1.03 -4.43
N CYS A 211 20.40 -1.51 -5.16
CA CYS A 211 19.45 -2.49 -4.63
C CYS A 211 20.12 -3.80 -4.20
N ASP A 212 21.08 -4.30 -4.98
CA ASP A 212 21.86 -5.50 -4.63
C ASP A 212 22.72 -5.27 -3.38
N LEU A 213 23.39 -4.12 -3.29
CA LEU A 213 24.32 -3.83 -2.20
C LEU A 213 23.60 -3.58 -0.86
N VAL A 214 22.52 -2.80 -0.89
CA VAL A 214 21.75 -2.38 0.31
C VAL A 214 20.63 -3.37 0.66
N ASP A 215 20.39 -4.38 -0.18
CA ASP A 215 19.34 -5.38 -0.03
C ASP A 215 17.93 -4.77 0.12
N ILE A 216 17.56 -3.93 -0.85
CA ILE A 216 16.29 -3.20 -0.91
C ILE A 216 15.59 -3.36 -2.26
N PRO A 217 14.25 -3.25 -2.32
CA PRO A 217 13.55 -3.02 -3.58
C PRO A 217 13.93 -1.65 -4.18
N PRO A 218 13.68 -1.44 -5.48
CA PRO A 218 14.02 -0.19 -6.16
C PRO A 218 13.04 0.96 -5.88
N ILE A 219 11.89 0.66 -5.27
CA ILE A 219 10.95 1.63 -4.71
C ILE A 219 10.82 1.34 -3.22
N LEU A 220 10.83 2.38 -2.38
CA LEU A 220 10.65 2.30 -0.92
C LEU A 220 9.27 2.83 -0.49
#